data_AF-A0AAP1EPK6-F1
#
_entry.id   AF-A0AAP1EPK6-F1
#
_cell.length_a   1.000
_cell.length_b   1.000
_cell.length_c   1.000
_cell.angle_alpha   90.00
_cell.angle_beta   90.00
_cell.angle_gamma   90.00
#
_symmetry.space_group_name_H-M   'P 1'
#
loop_
_entity.id
_entity.type
_entity.pdbx_description
1 polymer ?
#
loop_
_entity_poly.entity_id
_entity_poly.type
_entity_poly.pdbx_seq_one_letter_code
_entity_poly.pdbx_strand_id
1 'polypeptide(L)' 'MDIGTQVTFILEGQNYTGTIAKSYTNSYLITFTSPDPAIVDKYHNKVIISQKQVQAVK' A
#
# COMPACT_ATOMS: atom_id res chain seq x y z
N MET A 1 0.76 -13.08 0.20
CA MET A 1 -0.04 -12.19 -0.64
C MET A 1 0.71 -12.04 -1.95
N ASP A 2 -0.01 -12.13 -3.06
CA ASP A 2 0.59 -12.14 -4.39
C ASP A 2 0.72 -10.72 -4.96
N ILE A 3 1.69 -10.54 -5.85
CA ILE A 3 1.87 -9.30 -6.60
C ILE A 3 0.64 -9.10 -7.49
N GLY A 4 0.06 -7.90 -7.49
CA GLY A 4 -1.22 -7.59 -8.14
C GLY A 4 -2.45 -7.71 -7.23
N THR A 5 -2.28 -8.15 -5.98
CA THR A 5 -3.37 -8.19 -4.99
C THR A 5 -3.65 -6.80 -4.44
N GLN A 6 -4.93 -6.41 -4.37
CA GLN A 6 -5.34 -5.24 -3.62
C GLN A 6 -5.27 -5.51 -2.11
N VAL A 7 -4.59 -4.60 -1.41
CA VAL A 7 -4.41 -4.65 0.03
C VAL A 7 -4.79 -3.31 0.64
N THR A 8 -5.39 -3.36 1.81
CA THR A 8 -5.59 -2.21 2.68
C THR A 8 -4.46 -2.16 3.69
N PHE A 9 -3.91 -0.98 3.93
CA PHE A 9 -2.84 -0.76 4.88
C PHE A 9 -3.10 0.51 5.69
N ILE A 10 -2.58 0.56 6.90
CA ILE A 10 -2.73 1.72 7.77
C ILE A 10 -1.45 2.56 7.66
N LEU A 11 -1.60 3.82 7.26
CA LEU A 11 -0.53 4.79 7.11
C LEU A 11 -0.91 6.07 7.86
N GLU A 12 -0.04 6.52 8.77
CA GLU A 12 -0.32 7.66 9.66
C GLU A 12 -1.69 7.59 10.36
N GLY A 13 -2.15 6.38 10.69
CA GLY A 13 -3.44 6.16 11.37
C GLY A 13 -4.67 6.19 10.44
N GLN A 14 -4.48 6.33 9.12
CA GLN A 14 -5.55 6.25 8.13
C GLN A 14 -5.43 4.97 7.31
N ASN A 15 -6.57 4.37 6.96
CA ASN A 15 -6.62 3.21 6.09
C ASN A 15 -6.54 3.66 4.63
N TYR A 16 -5.53 3.17 3.93
CA TYR A 16 -5.33 3.36 2.50
C TYR A 16 -5.46 2.03 1.78
N THR A 17 -5.88 2.09 0.53
CA THR A 17 -6.01 0.93 -0.34
C THR A 17 -5.02 1.05 -1.48
N GLY A 18 -4.30 -0.03 -1.75
CA GLY A 18 -3.35 -0.06 -2.85
C GLY A 18 -3.14 -1.46 -3.37
N THR A 19 -2.25 -1.61 -4.34
CA THR A 19 -1.94 -2.88 -4.99
C THR A 19 -0.50 -3.25 -4.70
N ILE A 20 -0.24 -4.50 -4.33
CA ILE A 20 1.13 -4.99 -4.13
C ILE A 20 1.85 -4.98 -5.49
N ALA A 21 2.82 -4.08 -5.65
CA ALA A 21 3.72 -4.10 -6.80
C ALA A 21 4.96 -4.97 -6.55
N LYS A 22 5.38 -5.11 -5.28
CA LYS A 22 6.52 -5.98 -4.93
C LYS A 22 6.38 -6.52 -3.52
N SER A 23 6.67 -7.80 -3.33
CA SER A 23 6.82 -8.38 -1.99
C SER A 23 8.30 -8.47 -1.62
N TYR A 24 8.63 -7.96 -0.44
CA TYR A 24 9.91 -8.19 0.24
C TYR A 24 9.72 -9.21 1.36
N THR A 25 10.83 -9.72 1.90
CA THR A 25 10.82 -10.71 2.99
C THR A 25 10.06 -10.24 4.24
N ASN A 26 10.06 -8.94 4.55
CA ASN A 26 9.38 -8.36 5.73
C ASN A 26 8.46 -7.16 5.41
N SER A 27 8.30 -6.82 4.13
CA SER A 27 7.54 -5.63 3.72
C SER A 27 6.88 -5.85 2.36
N TYR A 28 5.89 -5.04 2.03
CA TYR A 28 5.28 -4.98 0.71
C TYR A 28 5.45 -3.56 0.14
N LEU A 29 5.92 -3.47 -1.10
CA LEU A 29 5.82 -2.28 -1.91
C LEU A 29 4.40 -2.24 -2.48
N ILE A 30 3.63 -1.27 -1.99
CA ILE A 30 2.27 -1.05 -2.42
C ILE A 30 2.29 0.17 -3.31
N THR A 31 1.90 -0.03 -4.55
CA THR A 31 1.55 1.06 -5.46
C THR A 31 0.09 1.35 -5.31
N PHE A 32 -0.25 2.57 -4.99
CA PHE A 32 -1.62 3.00 -4.89
C PHE A 32 -1.82 4.26 -5.74
N THR A 33 -2.96 4.35 -6.38
CA THR A 33 -3.37 5.53 -7.15
C THR A 33 -4.53 6.15 -6.39
N SER A 34 -4.26 7.27 -5.71
CA SER A 34 -5.34 8.08 -5.11
C SER A 34 -5.81 9.14 -6.11
N PRO A 35 -7.12 9.44 -6.16
CA PRO A 35 -7.62 10.60 -6.87
C PRO A 35 -7.24 11.92 -6.17
N ASP A 36 -6.84 11.86 -4.90
CA ASP A 36 -6.39 13.01 -4.11
C ASP A 36 -4.95 13.44 -4.45
N PRO A 37 -4.75 14.62 -5.06
CA PRO A 37 -3.42 15.10 -5.44
C PRO A 37 -2.48 15.28 -4.23
N ALA A 38 -3.01 15.57 -3.04
CA ALA A 38 -2.22 15.68 -1.82
C ALA A 38 -1.55 14.35 -1.41
N ILE A 39 -2.23 13.23 -1.67
CA ILE A 39 -1.70 11.90 -1.39
C ILE A 39 -0.72 11.47 -2.49
N VAL A 40 -1.03 11.80 -3.75
CA VAL A 40 -0.16 11.55 -4.91
C VAL A 40 1.19 12.24 -4.74
N ASP A 41 1.20 13.49 -4.30
CA ASP A 41 2.43 14.27 -4.11
C ASP A 41 3.24 13.79 -2.90
N LYS A 42 2.56 13.51 -1.78
CA LYS A 42 3.23 13.10 -0.54
C LYS A 42 3.84 11.69 -0.60
N TYR A 43 3.18 10.76 -1.29
CA TYR A 43 3.62 9.35 -1.35
C TYR A 43 4.08 8.90 -2.73
N HIS A 44 4.05 9.76 -3.75
CA HIS A 44 4.50 9.42 -5.11
C HIS A 44 3.90 8.10 -5.63
N ASN A 45 2.65 7.82 -5.26
CA ASN A 45 1.92 6.58 -5.59
C ASN A 45 2.61 5.28 -5.15
N LYS A 46 3.57 5.34 -4.21
CA LYS A 46 4.37 4.20 -3.76
C LYS A 46 4.63 4.28 -2.27
N VAL A 47 4.33 3.21 -1.57
CA VAL A 47 4.62 3.12 -0.14
C VAL A 47 5.15 1.74 0.20
N ILE A 48 6.10 1.69 1.13
CA ILE A 48 6.61 0.43 1.67
C ILE A 48 6.00 0.26 3.04
N ILE A 49 5.14 -0.75 3.18
CA ILE A 49 4.48 -1.10 4.44
C ILE A 49 5.00 -2.45 4.91
N SER A 50 5.22 -2.60 6.21
CA SER A 50 5.57 -3.90 6.79
C SER A 50 4.41 -4.88 6.68
N GLN A 51 4.68 -6.16 6.45
CA GLN A 51 3.63 -7.17 6.28
C GLN A 51 2.64 -7.24 7.46
N LYS A 52 3.10 -6.86 8.66
CA LYS A 52 2.29 -6.80 9.89
C LYS A 52 1.18 -5.75 9.87
N GLN A 53 1.33 -4.70 9.05
CA GLN A 53 0.41 -3.56 8.95
C GLN A 53 -0.40 -3.57 7.64
N VAL A 54 -0.26 -4.64 6.85
CA VAL A 54 -1.00 -4.87 5.61
C VAL A 54 -2.09 -5.91 5.86
N GLN A 55 -3.30 -5.61 5.40
CA GLN A 55 -4.42 -6.52 5.37
C GLN A 55 -4.81 -6.77 3.92
N ALA A 56 -4.94 -8.03 3.53
CA ALA A 56 -5.49 -8.35 2.21
C ALA A 56 -6.99 -8.08 2.24
N VAL A 57 -7.48 -7.35 1.24
CA VAL A 57 -8.92 -7.25 1.01
C VAL A 57 -9.32 -8.59 0.40
N LYS A 58 -10.17 -9.36 1.10
CA LYS A 58 -10.60 -10.70 0.68
C LYS A 58 -11.84 -10.60 -0.20
#